data_AF-A0A7W7BMX7-F1
#
_entry.id   AF-A0A7W7BMX7-F1
#
_cell.length_a   1.000
_cell.length_b   1.000
_cell.length_c   1.000
_cell.angle_alpha   90.00
_cell.angle_beta   90.00
_cell.angle_gamma   90.00
#
_symmetry.space_group_name_H-M   'P 1'
#
loop_
_entity.id
_entity.type
_entity.pdbx_description
1 polymer ?
#
loop_
_entity_poly.entity_id
_entity_poly.type
_entity_poly.pdbx_seq_one_letter_code
_entity_poly.pdbx_strand_id
1 'polypeptide(L)'
;MDELNYRPKPWTPKDVPTIWVDQTTGQGVTDAGTPVRPVIGERRKNPNLTDLLDTAASYGANRIMLTGKRPEPAPGVRHWLYVQTPNWKPGAHWVNNGPPTGRFEHAVTGFKIEVRTAEEWFGDGPLTPAQARLAWNVTASIIRHADENARLFNSPAATGTNLWALSLPKNINPVPVEDDIAQEIHFTSGLHHYDHLVAGESFAKHEDCVPLIDPAKTKKISEFAYVDGRFMFAGVGRELGIGPAIRLNQAAAYELLEQDPYARARFHVRFRVPQGWNHVGLLGVKHLDVREGWFYPNRPGAVHDTWADGSEIHVALKHGWEIRPHEAVVFRKAKPLDTFTERMTRARERVQLQDEMHPDLRRAVLAALRNIMLHSIGAFAAAGRDETRVAASPDDVPPEYRAKMLRQGNLWIYRIPSRPNDRTRSFYHPELAAQVWGRARARVLHGPSSLGGYTSGALTVDPSTLIGIQGDAIYTTKLPAWSLPDRFIGGGDDGKTGRLRLQGYLNGSFITPETLRQRDALKARAERAGIAKALEQAEEKG
;
A
#
# COMPACT_ATOMS: atom_id res chain seq x y z
N MET A 1 23.18 25.57 -23.72
CA MET A 1 22.06 24.63 -23.93
C MET A 1 21.42 24.51 -22.55
N ASP A 2 20.29 25.15 -22.31
CA ASP A 2 19.65 25.10 -20.98
C ASP A 2 19.23 23.66 -20.71
N GLU A 3 19.69 23.08 -19.60
CA GLU A 3 19.26 21.73 -19.19
C GLU A 3 17.74 21.71 -19.00
N LEU A 4 17.06 20.76 -19.66
CA LEU A 4 15.63 20.54 -19.48
C LEU A 4 15.31 20.32 -17.99
N ASN A 5 14.40 21.12 -17.45
CA ASN A 5 13.99 21.06 -16.05
C ASN A 5 12.85 20.05 -15.87
N TYR A 6 13.16 18.89 -15.29
CA TYR A 6 12.19 17.82 -15.01
C TYR A 6 11.56 17.94 -13.63
N ARG A 7 11.88 18.98 -12.85
CA ARG A 7 11.36 19.11 -11.49
C ARG A 7 9.83 19.24 -11.52
N PRO A 8 9.11 18.42 -10.74
CA PRO A 8 7.68 18.61 -10.56
C PRO A 8 7.41 19.98 -9.94
N LYS A 9 6.42 20.69 -10.47
CA LYS A 9 6.00 21.98 -9.93
C LYS A 9 4.99 21.73 -8.80
N PRO A 10 5.32 22.07 -7.53
CA PRO A 10 4.35 22.02 -6.45
C PRO A 10 3.20 22.97 -6.74
N TRP A 11 2.02 22.66 -6.21
CA TRP A 11 0.90 23.59 -6.28
C TRP A 11 0.05 23.53 -5.02
N THR A 12 -0.79 24.53 -4.87
CA THR A 12 -1.72 24.65 -3.76
C THR A 12 -3.12 24.34 -4.29
N PRO A 13 -3.83 23.34 -3.75
CA PRO A 13 -5.20 23.09 -4.13
C PRO A 13 -6.08 24.23 -3.61
N LYS A 14 -7.16 24.52 -4.32
CA LYS A 14 -8.23 25.37 -3.77
C LYS A 14 -8.93 24.61 -2.65
N ASP A 15 -9.41 25.34 -1.65
CA ASP A 15 -10.28 24.75 -0.64
C ASP A 15 -11.55 24.20 -1.30
N VAL A 16 -11.93 22.99 -0.89
CA VAL A 16 -13.09 22.27 -1.43
C VAL A 16 -14.13 22.20 -0.32
N PRO A 17 -15.23 22.96 -0.40
CA PRO A 17 -16.31 22.88 0.58
C PRO A 17 -16.79 21.45 0.74
N THR A 18 -16.65 20.91 1.96
CA THR A 18 -16.91 19.50 2.26
C THR A 18 -17.96 19.36 3.35
N ILE A 19 -18.86 18.40 3.16
CA ILE A 19 -19.64 17.82 4.26
C ILE A 19 -19.11 16.43 4.60
N TRP A 20 -19.06 16.15 5.89
CA TRP A 20 -18.72 14.86 6.48
C TRP A 20 -20.02 14.27 6.96
N VAL A 21 -20.41 13.11 6.46
CA VAL A 21 -21.73 12.52 6.80
C VAL A 21 -21.62 11.02 6.99
N ASP A 22 -22.42 10.50 7.92
CA ASP A 22 -22.58 9.08 8.10
C ASP A 22 -23.40 8.51 6.94
N GLN A 23 -22.90 7.45 6.33
CA GLN A 23 -23.52 6.88 5.14
C GLN A 23 -24.95 6.35 5.39
N THR A 24 -25.25 5.89 6.61
CA THR A 24 -26.54 5.26 6.92
C THR A 24 -27.60 6.30 7.24
N THR A 25 -27.23 7.32 8.00
CA THR A 25 -28.15 8.33 8.52
C THR A 25 -28.15 9.63 7.73
N GLY A 26 -27.07 9.93 6.99
CA GLY A 26 -26.79 11.21 6.33
C GLY A 26 -26.60 12.39 7.26
N GLN A 27 -26.60 12.17 8.57
CA GLN A 27 -26.28 13.21 9.55
C GLN A 27 -24.78 13.43 9.60
N GLY A 28 -24.36 14.64 9.92
CA GLY A 28 -22.94 14.92 10.05
C GLY A 28 -22.63 16.39 10.29
N VAL A 29 -21.53 16.86 9.72
CA VAL A 29 -21.02 18.21 9.92
C VAL A 29 -20.40 18.80 8.65
N THR A 30 -20.47 20.12 8.49
CA THR A 30 -19.70 20.87 7.48
C THR A 30 -18.23 20.98 7.90
N ASP A 31 -17.35 21.47 7.02
CA ASP A 31 -15.96 21.79 7.37
C ASP A 31 -15.83 22.77 8.55
N ALA A 32 -16.76 23.72 8.66
CA ALA A 32 -16.84 24.65 9.79
C ALA A 32 -17.35 24.01 11.09
N GLY A 33 -17.81 22.75 11.05
CA GLY A 33 -18.36 22.03 12.19
C GLY A 33 -19.87 22.26 12.41
N THR A 34 -20.55 22.96 11.49
CA THR A 34 -22.00 23.16 11.56
C THR A 34 -22.73 21.84 11.35
N PRO A 35 -23.76 21.50 12.15
CA PRO A 35 -24.54 20.29 11.95
C PRO A 35 -25.17 20.21 10.55
N VAL A 36 -25.02 19.05 9.91
CA VAL A 36 -25.65 18.70 8.64
C VAL A 36 -26.85 17.80 8.92
N ARG A 37 -28.01 18.21 8.41
CA ARG A 37 -29.23 17.39 8.40
C ARG A 37 -29.52 16.92 6.98
N PRO A 38 -29.77 15.62 6.76
CA PRO A 38 -30.04 15.10 5.43
C PRO A 38 -31.37 15.64 4.90
N VAL A 39 -31.38 15.98 3.61
CA VAL A 39 -32.60 16.22 2.83
C VAL A 39 -33.11 14.85 2.40
N ILE A 40 -34.13 14.34 3.09
CA ILE A 40 -34.68 13.01 2.82
C ILE A 40 -36.05 13.14 2.15
N GLY A 41 -36.27 12.42 1.05
CA GLY A 41 -37.60 12.34 0.41
C GLY A 41 -38.70 11.80 1.34
N GLU A 42 -39.94 12.26 1.14
CA GLU A 42 -41.11 12.15 2.04
C GLU A 42 -41.47 10.74 2.57
N ARG A 43 -40.92 9.66 1.99
CA ARG A 43 -41.24 8.26 2.34
C ARG A 43 -40.06 7.45 2.87
N ARG A 44 -38.88 8.05 3.05
CA ARG A 44 -37.66 7.34 3.46
C ARG A 44 -37.25 7.72 4.88
N LYS A 45 -36.77 6.73 5.64
CA LYS A 45 -36.16 6.93 6.96
C LYS A 45 -34.67 7.24 6.88
N ASN A 46 -33.98 6.65 5.90
CA ASN A 46 -32.55 6.81 5.66
C ASN A 46 -32.33 7.37 4.25
N PRO A 47 -31.33 8.25 4.06
CA PRO A 47 -31.05 8.84 2.76
C PRO A 47 -30.46 7.81 1.79
N ASN A 48 -30.80 7.94 0.51
CA ASN A 48 -30.08 7.29 -0.58
C ASN A 48 -29.01 8.22 -1.18
N LEU A 49 -28.33 7.79 -2.25
CA LEU A 49 -27.30 8.61 -2.90
C LEU A 49 -27.85 9.96 -3.41
N THR A 50 -29.06 9.99 -3.99
CA THR A 50 -29.70 11.24 -4.44
C THR A 50 -29.90 12.21 -3.27
N ASP A 51 -30.47 11.72 -2.17
CA ASP A 51 -30.70 12.51 -0.95
C ASP A 51 -29.38 13.12 -0.43
N LEU A 52 -28.28 12.35 -0.47
CA LEU A 52 -26.96 12.83 -0.05
C LEU A 52 -26.40 13.90 -1.01
N LEU A 53 -26.59 13.75 -2.32
CA LEU A 53 -26.18 14.75 -3.31
C LEU A 53 -26.98 16.06 -3.14
N ASP A 54 -28.29 15.95 -2.96
CA ASP A 54 -29.18 17.11 -2.72
C ASP A 54 -28.84 17.79 -1.39
N THR A 55 -28.51 17.00 -0.36
CA THR A 55 -27.99 17.51 0.92
C THR A 55 -26.70 18.30 0.71
N ALA A 56 -25.71 17.75 0.01
CA ALA A 56 -24.48 18.50 -0.25
C ALA A 56 -24.72 19.78 -1.05
N ALA A 57 -25.59 19.74 -2.06
CA ALA A 57 -25.95 20.92 -2.84
C ALA A 57 -26.59 22.02 -1.99
N SER A 58 -27.49 21.67 -1.06
CA SER A 58 -28.16 22.65 -0.18
C SER A 58 -27.21 23.34 0.80
N TYR A 59 -26.11 22.67 1.16
CA TYR A 59 -25.02 23.23 1.97
C TYR A 59 -23.91 23.87 1.12
N GLY A 60 -24.05 23.94 -0.21
CA GLY A 60 -23.02 24.47 -1.11
C GLY A 60 -21.72 23.66 -1.14
N ALA A 61 -21.78 22.38 -0.76
CA ALA A 61 -20.62 21.51 -0.65
C ALA A 61 -20.29 20.82 -1.98
N ASN A 62 -19.05 20.93 -2.42
CA ASN A 62 -18.54 20.25 -3.61
C ASN A 62 -18.00 18.84 -3.33
N ARG A 63 -17.92 18.45 -2.06
CA ARG A 63 -17.43 17.13 -1.66
C ARG A 63 -18.24 16.54 -0.51
N ILE A 64 -18.51 15.24 -0.62
CA ILE A 64 -19.06 14.41 0.44
C ILE A 64 -17.98 13.45 0.90
N MET A 65 -17.65 13.47 2.19
CA MET A 65 -16.81 12.48 2.85
C MET A 65 -17.70 11.55 3.68
N LEU A 66 -17.93 10.34 3.17
CA LEU A 66 -18.75 9.33 3.82
C LEU A 66 -17.98 8.62 4.94
N THR A 67 -18.57 8.56 6.12
CA THR A 67 -18.12 7.71 7.24
C THR A 67 -19.04 6.50 7.40
N GLY A 68 -18.60 5.52 8.19
CA GLY A 68 -19.35 4.28 8.44
C GLY A 68 -18.96 3.16 7.48
N LYS A 69 -19.73 2.06 7.53
CA LYS A 69 -19.41 0.84 6.78
C LYS A 69 -19.65 1.06 5.29
N ARG A 70 -18.57 0.96 4.51
CA ARG A 70 -18.59 1.01 3.04
C ARG A 70 -19.70 0.10 2.48
N PRO A 71 -20.53 0.58 1.55
CA PRO A 71 -21.53 -0.26 0.91
C PRO A 71 -20.82 -1.02 -0.20
N GLU A 72 -20.21 -2.17 0.11
CA GLU A 72 -19.65 -3.02 -0.94
C GLU A 72 -20.78 -3.84 -1.57
N PRO A 73 -21.00 -3.73 -2.90
CA PRO A 73 -21.96 -4.59 -3.58
C PRO A 73 -21.47 -6.04 -3.49
N ALA A 74 -22.39 -6.99 -3.27
CA ALA A 74 -22.07 -8.40 -3.45
C ALA A 74 -21.59 -8.65 -4.90
N PRO A 75 -20.77 -9.68 -5.16
CA PRO A 75 -20.36 -10.04 -6.51
C PRO A 75 -21.58 -10.13 -7.46
N GLY A 76 -21.49 -9.49 -8.62
CA GLY A 76 -22.59 -9.43 -9.60
C GLY A 76 -23.65 -8.34 -9.35
N VAL A 77 -23.65 -7.68 -8.19
CA VAL A 77 -24.53 -6.55 -7.88
C VAL A 77 -23.93 -5.25 -8.41
N ARG A 78 -24.77 -4.35 -8.93
CA ARG A 78 -24.37 -3.02 -9.40
C ARG A 78 -23.75 -2.21 -8.25
N HIS A 79 -22.62 -1.55 -8.51
CA HIS A 79 -21.98 -0.69 -7.51
C HIS A 79 -22.89 0.50 -7.14
N TRP A 80 -22.88 0.89 -5.86
CA TRP A 80 -23.78 1.90 -5.30
C TRP A 80 -23.61 3.29 -5.92
N LEU A 81 -22.41 3.65 -6.40
CA LEU A 81 -22.19 4.88 -7.16
C LEU A 81 -22.87 4.89 -8.54
N TYR A 82 -23.21 3.72 -9.08
CA TYR A 82 -23.85 3.67 -10.39
C TYR A 82 -25.37 3.74 -10.30
N VAL A 83 -26.01 3.75 -9.13
CA VAL A 83 -27.49 3.78 -9.05
C VAL A 83 -28.09 4.99 -9.79
N GLN A 84 -29.36 4.92 -10.17
CA GLN A 84 -30.04 6.09 -10.75
C GLN A 84 -30.13 7.23 -9.73
N THR A 85 -29.68 8.41 -10.12
CA THR A 85 -29.70 9.64 -9.32
C THR A 85 -30.52 10.71 -10.06
N PRO A 86 -31.85 10.82 -9.85
CA PRO A 86 -32.67 11.84 -10.49
C PRO A 86 -32.07 13.25 -10.33
N ASN A 87 -32.12 14.07 -11.38
CA ASN A 87 -31.49 15.41 -11.46
C ASN A 87 -29.95 15.45 -11.42
N TRP A 88 -29.27 14.32 -11.31
CA TRP A 88 -27.80 14.24 -11.30
C TRP A 88 -27.28 13.40 -12.44
N LYS A 89 -26.37 13.96 -13.23
CA LYS A 89 -25.64 13.27 -14.30
C LYS A 89 -24.38 12.64 -13.69
N PRO A 90 -24.18 11.31 -13.82
CA PRO A 90 -22.94 10.69 -13.39
C PRO A 90 -21.80 11.12 -14.32
N GLY A 91 -20.67 11.52 -13.74
CA GLY A 91 -19.42 11.78 -14.43
C GLY A 91 -18.43 10.62 -14.28
N ALA A 92 -17.14 10.94 -14.32
CA ALA A 92 -16.07 9.96 -14.11
C ALA A 92 -16.15 9.31 -12.72
N HIS A 93 -16.17 7.98 -12.66
CA HIS A 93 -16.12 7.23 -11.41
C HIS A 93 -14.87 6.35 -11.37
N TRP A 94 -14.38 6.10 -10.16
CA TRP A 94 -13.31 5.16 -9.92
C TRP A 94 -13.72 4.22 -8.79
N VAL A 95 -14.10 3.00 -9.15
CA VAL A 95 -14.66 1.99 -8.23
C VAL A 95 -13.75 0.78 -8.02
N ASN A 96 -12.74 0.62 -8.88
CA ASN A 96 -11.82 -0.51 -8.85
C ASN A 96 -10.54 -0.17 -8.08
N ASN A 97 -9.97 -1.17 -7.39
CA ASN A 97 -8.64 -1.14 -6.77
C ASN A 97 -8.44 -0.02 -5.72
N GLY A 98 -9.42 0.21 -4.86
CA GLY A 98 -9.29 1.14 -3.73
C GLY A 98 -10.64 1.69 -3.25
N PRO A 99 -10.61 2.70 -2.37
CA PRO A 99 -11.79 3.46 -1.97
C PRO A 99 -12.47 4.11 -3.19
N PRO A 100 -13.81 4.05 -3.27
CA PRO A 100 -14.53 4.48 -4.45
C PRO A 100 -14.61 6.01 -4.50
N THR A 101 -14.55 6.56 -5.71
CA THR A 101 -14.79 7.99 -5.97
C THR A 101 -15.87 8.14 -7.02
N GLY A 102 -16.95 8.84 -6.67
CA GLY A 102 -18.03 9.19 -7.58
C GLY A 102 -18.01 10.68 -7.89
N ARG A 103 -18.33 11.07 -9.12
CA ARG A 103 -18.50 12.48 -9.50
C ARG A 103 -19.85 12.67 -10.13
N PHE A 104 -20.58 13.67 -9.67
CA PHE A 104 -21.93 13.97 -10.13
C PHE A 104 -22.03 15.44 -10.51
N GLU A 105 -22.82 15.72 -11.55
CA GLU A 105 -23.13 17.07 -11.99
C GLU A 105 -24.64 17.25 -12.01
N HIS A 106 -25.14 18.28 -11.32
CA HIS A 106 -26.56 18.58 -11.31
C HIS A 106 -27.02 18.99 -12.70
N ALA A 107 -28.07 18.34 -13.21
CA ALA A 107 -28.49 18.41 -14.61
C ALA A 107 -28.92 19.82 -15.05
N VAL A 108 -29.46 20.62 -14.12
CA VAL A 108 -29.99 21.97 -14.39
C VAL A 108 -28.97 23.06 -14.05
N THR A 109 -28.30 22.95 -12.90
CA THR A 109 -27.43 24.02 -12.38
C THR A 109 -25.96 23.84 -12.75
N GLY A 110 -25.57 22.65 -13.24
CA GLY A 110 -24.17 22.30 -13.49
C GLY A 110 -23.32 22.17 -12.21
N PHE A 111 -23.94 22.18 -11.02
CA PHE A 111 -23.24 22.07 -9.75
C PHE A 111 -22.56 20.70 -9.61
N LYS A 112 -21.28 20.68 -9.21
CA LYS A 112 -20.45 19.46 -9.20
C LYS A 112 -20.18 18.98 -7.78
N ILE A 113 -20.36 17.68 -7.56
CA ILE A 113 -20.13 17.01 -6.29
C ILE A 113 -19.24 15.77 -6.49
N GLU A 114 -18.17 15.68 -5.72
CA GLU A 114 -17.34 14.47 -5.58
C GLU A 114 -17.72 13.71 -4.30
N VAL A 115 -18.06 12.43 -4.42
CA VAL A 115 -18.39 11.54 -3.30
C VAL A 115 -17.22 10.60 -3.04
N ARG A 116 -16.71 10.61 -1.81
CA ARG A 116 -15.59 9.78 -1.35
C ARG A 116 -15.87 9.17 0.00
N THR A 117 -15.00 8.25 0.44
CA THR A 117 -15.06 7.68 1.79
C THR A 117 -13.92 8.20 2.65
N ALA A 118 -14.21 8.46 3.93
CA ALA A 118 -13.20 8.85 4.92
C ALA A 118 -12.17 7.72 5.14
N GLU A 119 -12.55 6.47 4.86
CA GLU A 119 -11.70 5.28 4.86
C GLU A 119 -10.44 5.45 4.00
N GLU A 120 -10.53 6.19 2.89
CA GLU A 120 -9.37 6.47 2.03
C GLU A 120 -8.21 7.12 2.80
N TRP A 121 -8.55 7.93 3.79
CA TRP A 121 -7.58 8.63 4.62
C TRP A 121 -7.31 7.88 5.91
N PHE A 122 -8.34 7.44 6.60
CA PHE A 122 -8.22 7.03 7.99
C PHE A 122 -8.30 5.52 8.21
N GLY A 123 -8.43 4.72 7.15
CA GLY A 123 -8.65 3.29 7.23
C GLY A 123 -10.06 2.93 7.68
N ASP A 124 -10.26 1.67 8.07
CA ASP A 124 -11.56 1.06 8.40
C ASP A 124 -12.03 1.32 9.84
N GLY A 125 -11.36 2.22 10.57
CA GLY A 125 -11.72 2.59 11.93
C GLY A 125 -13.12 3.23 12.02
N PRO A 126 -13.92 2.93 13.06
CA PRO A 126 -15.24 3.50 13.21
C PRO A 126 -15.13 4.97 13.65
N LEU A 127 -15.08 5.88 12.68
CA LEU A 127 -15.10 7.32 12.94
C LEU A 127 -16.49 7.89 12.71
N THR A 128 -16.96 8.70 13.65
CA THR A 128 -18.10 9.58 13.40
C THR A 128 -17.71 10.69 12.42
N PRO A 129 -18.69 11.34 11.75
CA PRO A 129 -18.40 12.48 10.87
C PRO A 129 -17.57 13.59 11.51
N ALA A 130 -17.86 13.91 12.78
CA ALA A 130 -17.13 14.92 13.53
C ALA A 130 -15.68 14.50 13.83
N GLN A 131 -15.46 13.22 14.16
CA GLN A 131 -14.11 12.69 14.37
C GLN A 131 -13.31 12.63 13.07
N ALA A 132 -13.93 12.25 11.95
CA ALA A 132 -13.27 12.24 10.63
C ALA A 132 -12.86 13.66 10.20
N ARG A 133 -13.73 14.65 10.37
CA ARG A 133 -13.40 16.07 10.14
C ARG A 133 -12.25 16.54 11.04
N LEU A 134 -12.28 16.19 12.33
CA LEU A 134 -11.22 16.55 13.26
C LEU A 134 -9.89 15.90 12.86
N ALA A 135 -9.89 14.61 12.49
CA ALA A 135 -8.72 13.90 11.99
C ALA A 135 -8.14 14.54 10.72
N TRP A 136 -9.00 14.99 9.81
CA TRP A 136 -8.59 15.75 8.63
C TRP A 136 -7.84 17.03 9.00
N ASN A 137 -8.43 17.84 9.89
CA ASN A 137 -7.84 19.12 10.32
C ASN A 137 -6.51 18.93 11.04
N VAL A 138 -6.42 17.94 11.92
CA VAL A 138 -5.17 17.59 12.63
C VAL A 138 -4.12 17.12 11.64
N THR A 139 -4.47 16.24 10.70
CA THR A 139 -3.57 15.78 9.63
C THR A 139 -3.08 16.95 8.78
N ALA A 140 -3.97 17.87 8.39
CA ALA A 140 -3.61 19.06 7.61
C ALA A 140 -2.64 19.97 8.37
N SER A 141 -2.86 20.16 9.67
CA SER A 141 -1.95 20.92 10.54
C SER A 141 -0.57 20.26 10.61
N ILE A 142 -0.50 18.95 10.83
CA ILE A 142 0.76 18.21 10.92
C ILE A 142 1.54 18.29 9.61
N ILE A 143 0.88 18.10 8.47
CA ILE A 143 1.50 18.20 7.14
C ILE A 143 2.02 19.63 6.89
N ARG A 144 1.28 20.66 7.28
CA ARG A 144 1.73 22.07 7.20
C ARG A 144 2.93 22.37 8.08
N HIS A 145 3.07 21.68 9.22
CA HIS A 145 4.26 21.78 10.06
C HIS A 145 5.49 21.06 9.48
N ALA A 146 5.30 20.14 8.52
CA ALA A 146 6.41 19.53 7.79
C ALA A 146 6.92 20.43 6.67
N ASP A 147 6.03 21.20 6.05
CA ASP A 147 6.33 22.27 5.08
C ASP A 147 5.15 23.26 5.03
N GLU A 148 5.42 24.56 5.18
CA GLU A 148 4.38 25.59 5.28
C GLU A 148 3.48 25.70 4.03
N ASN A 149 3.99 25.24 2.87
CA ASN A 149 3.26 25.23 1.60
C ASN A 149 2.47 23.94 1.38
N ALA A 150 2.67 22.93 2.22
CA ALA A 150 1.96 21.67 2.10
C ALA A 150 0.49 21.80 2.51
N ARG A 151 -0.39 21.17 1.74
CA ARG A 151 -1.84 21.12 1.96
C ARG A 151 -2.33 19.70 1.70
N LEU A 152 -3.47 19.33 2.29
CA LEU A 152 -4.14 18.09 1.93
C LEU A 152 -4.85 18.27 0.57
N PHE A 153 -4.68 17.29 -0.28
CA PHE A 153 -5.35 17.19 -1.57
C PHE A 153 -6.59 16.33 -1.48
N ASN A 154 -7.24 16.04 -2.61
CA ASN A 154 -8.40 15.15 -2.64
C ASN A 154 -8.04 13.68 -2.30
N SER A 155 -6.77 13.29 -2.45
CA SER A 155 -6.29 11.93 -2.12
C SER A 155 -4.97 11.95 -1.34
N PRO A 156 -4.66 10.88 -0.57
CA PRO A 156 -3.36 10.73 0.06
C PRO A 156 -2.20 10.72 -0.95
N ALA A 157 -2.39 10.08 -2.11
CA ALA A 157 -1.40 10.03 -3.21
C ALA A 157 -1.01 11.43 -3.71
N ALA A 158 -2.00 12.25 -4.04
CA ALA A 158 -1.77 13.62 -4.50
C ALA A 158 -1.12 14.50 -3.42
N THR A 159 -1.45 14.25 -2.14
CA THR A 159 -0.86 14.97 -1.01
C THR A 159 0.62 14.67 -0.89
N GLY A 160 1.01 13.39 -0.87
CA GLY A 160 2.40 13.04 -0.66
C GLY A 160 3.27 13.20 -1.90
N THR A 161 2.74 13.06 -3.13
CA THR A 161 3.48 13.44 -4.35
C THR A 161 3.77 14.95 -4.40
N ASN A 162 2.82 15.80 -4.03
CA ASN A 162 3.08 17.24 -3.91
C ASN A 162 4.06 17.56 -2.76
N LEU A 163 3.94 16.87 -1.62
CA LEU A 163 4.91 17.01 -0.53
C LEU A 163 6.31 16.54 -0.95
N TRP A 164 6.43 15.50 -1.78
CA TRP A 164 7.69 15.09 -2.38
C TRP A 164 8.26 16.19 -3.28
N ALA A 165 7.46 16.79 -4.15
CA ALA A 165 7.91 17.92 -4.98
C ALA A 165 8.42 19.10 -4.14
N LEU A 166 7.74 19.42 -3.03
CA LEU A 166 8.20 20.42 -2.03
C LEU A 166 9.47 19.99 -1.29
N SER A 167 9.71 18.68 -1.18
CA SER A 167 10.84 18.11 -0.45
C SER A 167 12.06 17.85 -1.31
N LEU A 168 11.97 17.96 -2.64
CA LEU A 168 13.10 17.71 -3.53
C LEU A 168 14.23 18.73 -3.29
N PRO A 169 15.46 18.29 -2.96
CA PRO A 169 16.63 19.17 -2.83
C PRO A 169 16.87 20.01 -4.08
N LYS A 170 17.16 21.31 -3.93
CA LYS A 170 17.29 22.29 -5.04
C LYS A 170 18.34 21.91 -6.09
N ASN A 171 19.31 21.08 -5.74
CA ASN A 171 20.37 20.59 -6.61
C ASN A 171 20.02 19.30 -7.39
N ILE A 172 18.83 18.71 -7.18
CA ILE A 172 18.41 17.47 -7.85
C ILE A 172 17.43 17.76 -9.00
N ASN A 173 17.85 17.55 -10.25
CA ASN A 173 16.93 17.45 -11.37
C ASN A 173 16.50 15.98 -11.53
N PRO A 174 15.22 15.61 -11.26
CA PRO A 174 14.74 14.24 -11.35
C PRO A 174 14.49 13.88 -12.82
N VAL A 175 15.55 13.64 -13.57
CA VAL A 175 15.45 13.18 -14.95
C VAL A 175 14.73 11.81 -14.94
N PRO A 176 13.68 11.60 -15.75
CA PRO A 176 13.00 10.32 -15.82
C PRO A 176 13.93 9.23 -16.39
N VAL A 177 13.60 7.98 -16.15
CA VAL A 177 14.19 6.86 -16.89
C VAL A 177 13.61 6.81 -18.30
N GLU A 178 14.33 6.21 -19.24
CA GLU A 178 13.85 5.99 -20.61
C GLU A 178 12.57 5.13 -20.63
N ASP A 179 11.72 5.35 -21.63
CA ASP A 179 10.38 4.72 -21.71
C ASP A 179 10.45 3.18 -21.74
N ASP A 180 11.46 2.59 -22.35
CA ASP A 180 11.67 1.14 -22.39
C ASP A 180 11.99 0.59 -20.98
N ILE A 181 12.85 1.28 -20.22
CA ILE A 181 13.19 0.94 -18.84
C ILE A 181 11.95 1.11 -17.94
N ALA A 182 11.19 2.20 -18.12
CA ALA A 182 9.97 2.44 -17.37
C ALA A 182 8.93 1.31 -17.57
N GLN A 183 8.72 0.90 -18.82
CA GLN A 183 7.82 -0.20 -19.17
C GLN A 183 8.30 -1.53 -18.57
N GLU A 184 9.59 -1.84 -18.69
CA GLU A 184 10.20 -3.03 -18.10
C GLU A 184 10.00 -3.04 -16.57
N ILE A 185 10.19 -1.90 -15.90
CA ILE A 185 9.92 -1.78 -14.46
C ILE A 185 8.47 -2.12 -14.14
N HIS A 186 7.49 -1.65 -14.91
CA HIS A 186 6.10 -2.02 -14.70
C HIS A 186 5.81 -3.50 -14.88
N PHE A 187 6.40 -4.12 -15.90
CA PHE A 187 6.14 -5.52 -16.18
C PHE A 187 6.78 -6.45 -15.14
N THR A 188 7.87 -6.02 -14.51
CA THR A 188 8.76 -6.86 -13.74
C THR A 188 8.85 -6.51 -12.25
N SER A 189 8.04 -5.56 -11.77
CA SER A 189 8.03 -5.17 -10.35
C SER A 189 6.79 -5.69 -9.66
N GLY A 190 6.95 -6.67 -8.77
CA GLY A 190 5.95 -6.98 -7.75
C GLY A 190 5.86 -5.84 -6.72
N LEU A 191 4.68 -5.58 -6.19
CA LEU A 191 4.48 -4.57 -5.14
C LEU A 191 4.92 -5.09 -3.76
N HIS A 192 4.58 -6.34 -3.46
CA HIS A 192 4.66 -6.95 -2.13
C HIS A 192 5.08 -8.41 -2.24
N HIS A 193 5.63 -8.96 -1.15
CA HIS A 193 5.81 -10.41 -0.98
C HIS A 193 4.51 -10.99 -0.43
N TYR A 194 3.86 -11.86 -1.19
CA TYR A 194 2.66 -12.55 -0.77
C TYR A 194 2.90 -14.05 -0.80
N ASP A 195 2.93 -14.67 0.38
CA ASP A 195 3.01 -16.11 0.53
C ASP A 195 2.06 -16.60 1.62
N HIS A 196 1.37 -17.69 1.33
CA HIS A 196 0.75 -18.53 2.34
C HIS A 196 1.50 -19.85 2.33
N LEU A 197 2.16 -20.20 3.44
CA LEU A 197 3.13 -21.29 3.53
C LEU A 197 2.56 -22.53 4.22
N VAL A 198 1.26 -22.51 4.48
CA VAL A 198 0.50 -23.66 4.99
C VAL A 198 -0.07 -24.42 3.81
N ALA A 199 0.13 -25.74 3.78
CA ALA A 199 -0.48 -26.59 2.76
C ALA A 199 -2.01 -26.47 2.80
N GLY A 200 -2.65 -26.31 1.64
CA GLY A 200 -4.10 -26.12 1.57
C GLY A 200 -4.53 -25.33 0.34
N GLU A 201 -5.79 -24.89 0.33
CA GLU A 201 -6.42 -24.18 -0.80
C GLU A 201 -5.71 -22.88 -1.18
N SER A 202 -5.20 -22.15 -0.19
CA SER A 202 -4.54 -20.86 -0.40
C SER A 202 -3.04 -20.95 -0.65
N PHE A 203 -2.46 -22.16 -0.65
CA PHE A 203 -1.06 -22.38 -0.98
C PHE A 203 -0.81 -22.16 -2.48
N ALA A 204 0.39 -21.69 -2.85
CA ALA A 204 0.77 -21.52 -4.23
C ALA A 204 0.75 -22.87 -4.99
N LYS A 205 0.08 -22.92 -6.15
CA LYS A 205 -0.09 -24.16 -6.93
C LYS A 205 1.12 -24.52 -7.81
N HIS A 206 2.20 -23.74 -7.74
CA HIS A 206 3.38 -23.95 -8.57
C HIS A 206 4.23 -25.11 -8.03
N GLU A 207 4.77 -25.95 -8.91
CA GLU A 207 5.55 -27.15 -8.53
C GLU A 207 6.84 -26.85 -7.73
N ASP A 208 7.37 -25.65 -7.89
CA ASP A 208 8.56 -25.18 -7.16
C ASP A 208 8.25 -24.48 -5.84
N CYS A 209 6.99 -24.45 -5.44
CA CYS A 209 6.56 -23.98 -4.13
C CYS A 209 6.26 -25.18 -3.24
N VAL A 210 6.93 -25.26 -2.08
CA VAL A 210 6.78 -26.29 -1.07
C VAL A 210 6.27 -25.65 0.22
N PRO A 211 5.18 -26.15 0.82
CA PRO A 211 4.64 -25.61 2.07
C PRO A 211 5.59 -25.89 3.23
N LEU A 212 5.67 -24.97 4.19
CA LEU A 212 6.48 -25.11 5.39
C LEU A 212 5.70 -25.73 6.56
N ILE A 213 4.36 -25.66 6.50
CA ILE A 213 3.45 -26.23 7.50
C ILE A 213 2.47 -27.17 6.80
N ASP A 214 2.35 -28.38 7.34
CA ASP A 214 1.36 -29.37 6.90
C ASP A 214 0.27 -29.52 7.97
N PRO A 215 -0.96 -29.02 7.73
CA PRO A 215 -2.09 -29.16 8.65
C PRO A 215 -2.45 -30.60 9.02
N ALA A 216 -2.13 -31.58 8.16
CA ALA A 216 -2.35 -32.99 8.47
C ALA A 216 -1.44 -33.48 9.61
N LYS A 217 -0.25 -32.89 9.73
CA LYS A 217 0.73 -33.18 10.81
C LYS A 217 0.54 -32.25 12.00
N THR A 218 0.25 -30.97 11.75
CA THR A 218 0.05 -29.94 12.77
C THR A 218 -1.36 -29.37 12.64
N LYS A 219 -2.35 -30.08 13.18
CA LYS A 219 -3.77 -29.67 13.08
C LYS A 219 -4.11 -28.42 13.89
N LYS A 220 -3.38 -28.20 14.99
CA LYS A 220 -3.61 -27.07 15.90
C LYS A 220 -2.31 -26.36 16.22
N ILE A 221 -2.43 -25.05 16.41
CA ILE A 221 -1.37 -24.15 16.89
C ILE A 221 -1.74 -23.61 18.25
N SER A 222 -0.74 -23.46 19.11
CA SER A 222 -0.90 -22.92 20.47
C SER A 222 -0.81 -21.39 20.51
N GLU A 223 -0.07 -20.82 19.57
CA GLU A 223 0.15 -19.38 19.46
C GLU A 223 -0.10 -18.91 18.04
N PHE A 224 -0.45 -17.63 17.93
CA PHE A 224 -0.47 -16.91 16.66
C PHE A 224 0.09 -15.52 16.90
N ALA A 225 1.22 -15.21 16.27
CA ALA A 225 1.84 -13.90 16.32
C ALA A 225 1.74 -13.22 14.96
N TYR A 226 1.35 -11.94 14.98
CA TYR A 226 1.28 -11.05 13.83
C TYR A 226 2.30 -9.94 14.01
N VAL A 227 3.30 -9.93 13.13
CA VAL A 227 4.41 -8.96 13.13
C VAL A 227 4.33 -8.12 11.85
N ASP A 228 4.46 -6.81 11.97
CA ASP A 228 4.27 -5.85 10.87
C ASP A 228 5.36 -4.77 10.83
N GLY A 229 5.66 -4.29 9.63
CA GLY A 229 6.59 -3.18 9.39
C GLY A 229 6.13 -1.85 9.99
N ARG A 230 7.00 -1.22 10.79
CA ARG A 230 6.77 0.15 11.29
C ARG A 230 7.03 1.14 10.19
N PHE A 231 5.95 1.55 9.52
CA PHE A 231 6.02 2.59 8.49
C PHE A 231 7.08 2.26 7.44
N MET A 232 7.07 1.00 6.98
CA MET A 232 8.17 0.35 6.27
C MET A 232 8.69 1.16 5.08
N PHE A 233 7.80 1.68 4.24
CA PHE A 233 8.17 2.41 3.03
C PHE A 233 8.96 3.68 3.32
N ALA A 234 8.67 4.37 4.44
CA ALA A 234 9.48 5.51 4.86
C ALA A 234 10.87 5.08 5.34
N GLY A 235 10.98 3.92 5.98
CA GLY A 235 12.25 3.37 6.47
C GLY A 235 13.18 2.88 5.37
N VAL A 236 12.65 2.45 4.22
CA VAL A 236 13.45 1.94 3.09
C VAL A 236 13.60 2.94 1.94
N GLY A 237 12.89 4.07 1.99
CA GLY A 237 12.94 5.11 0.95
C GLY A 237 14.15 6.04 1.01
N ARG A 238 15.14 5.79 1.88
CA ARG A 238 16.37 6.59 1.94
C ARG A 238 17.41 6.13 0.93
N GLU A 239 18.24 7.04 0.45
CA GLU A 239 19.37 6.77 -0.44
C GLU A 239 19.01 6.00 -1.72
N LEU A 240 17.87 6.36 -2.32
CA LEU A 240 17.47 5.82 -3.62
C LEU A 240 18.28 6.45 -4.75
N GLY A 241 18.39 5.69 -5.84
CA GLY A 241 18.78 6.23 -7.13
C GLY A 241 17.58 6.79 -7.89
N ILE A 242 17.84 7.62 -8.90
CA ILE A 242 16.85 8.20 -9.81
C ILE A 242 17.43 8.21 -11.23
N GLY A 243 16.60 8.47 -12.24
CA GLY A 243 17.07 8.63 -13.61
C GLY A 243 18.10 9.77 -13.81
N PRO A 244 18.79 9.79 -14.97
CA PRO A 244 18.72 8.77 -16.02
C PRO A 244 19.31 7.44 -15.57
N ALA A 245 18.88 6.34 -16.19
CA ALA A 245 19.34 5.00 -15.87
C ALA A 245 20.28 4.47 -16.96
N ILE A 246 21.20 3.58 -16.58
CA ILE A 246 22.17 2.96 -17.49
C ILE A 246 21.92 1.46 -17.54
N ARG A 247 21.71 0.91 -18.73
CA ARG A 247 21.69 -0.54 -18.97
C ARG A 247 23.12 -1.08 -18.99
N LEU A 248 23.36 -2.12 -18.21
CA LEU A 248 24.61 -2.86 -18.16
C LEU A 248 24.41 -4.23 -18.81
N ASN A 249 25.39 -4.62 -19.62
CA ASN A 249 25.46 -6.00 -20.11
C ASN A 249 25.84 -6.96 -18.97
N GLN A 250 25.87 -8.26 -19.28
CA GLN A 250 26.22 -9.31 -18.33
C GLN A 250 27.53 -9.05 -17.58
N ALA A 251 28.62 -8.78 -18.29
CA ALA A 251 29.95 -8.62 -17.68
C ALA A 251 29.98 -7.45 -16.69
N ALA A 252 29.44 -6.30 -17.07
CA ALA A 252 29.36 -5.13 -16.19
C ALA A 252 28.37 -5.33 -15.02
N ALA A 253 27.30 -6.11 -15.23
CA ALA A 253 26.36 -6.46 -14.15
C ALA A 253 27.01 -7.38 -13.10
N TYR A 254 27.83 -8.35 -13.54
CA TYR A 254 28.65 -9.16 -12.63
C TYR A 254 29.63 -8.29 -11.84
N GLU A 255 30.38 -7.43 -12.52
CA GLU A 255 31.34 -6.53 -11.88
C GLU A 255 30.67 -5.62 -10.84
N LEU A 256 29.51 -5.03 -11.17
CA LEU A 256 28.75 -4.19 -10.25
C LEU A 256 28.32 -4.96 -9.00
N LEU A 257 27.84 -6.20 -9.17
CA LEU A 257 27.36 -7.02 -8.05
C LEU A 257 28.50 -7.41 -7.09
N GLU A 258 29.70 -7.64 -7.62
CA GLU A 258 30.90 -7.92 -6.82
C GLU A 258 31.42 -6.68 -6.08
N GLN A 259 31.40 -5.50 -6.72
CA GLN A 259 31.96 -4.28 -6.17
C GLN A 259 31.01 -3.52 -5.23
N ASP A 260 29.71 -3.46 -5.56
CA ASP A 260 28.68 -2.78 -4.76
C ASP A 260 27.43 -3.65 -4.64
N PRO A 261 27.38 -4.57 -3.65
CA PRO A 261 26.20 -5.39 -3.41
C PRO A 261 24.96 -4.58 -2.96
N TYR A 262 25.11 -3.28 -2.69
CA TYR A 262 24.03 -2.35 -2.37
C TYR A 262 23.80 -1.32 -3.49
N ALA A 263 24.23 -1.64 -4.71
CA ALA A 263 24.02 -0.80 -5.88
C ALA A 263 22.54 -0.43 -6.03
N ARG A 264 22.29 0.80 -6.47
CA ARG A 264 20.93 1.31 -6.74
C ARG A 264 20.56 0.80 -8.12
N ALA A 265 20.35 -0.49 -8.22
CA ALA A 265 20.20 -1.19 -9.47
C ALA A 265 19.15 -2.30 -9.38
N ARG A 266 18.56 -2.62 -10.52
CA ARG A 266 17.76 -3.82 -10.72
C ARG A 266 18.54 -4.76 -11.61
N PHE A 267 18.52 -6.04 -11.28
CA PHE A 267 19.24 -7.08 -12.00
C PHE A 267 18.25 -8.07 -12.59
N HIS A 268 18.41 -8.38 -13.87
CA HIS A 268 17.82 -9.58 -14.45
C HIS A 268 18.78 -10.73 -14.17
N VAL A 269 18.35 -11.70 -13.38
CA VAL A 269 19.22 -12.79 -12.94
C VAL A 269 18.58 -14.13 -13.22
N ARG A 270 19.41 -15.11 -13.55
CA ARG A 270 19.12 -16.51 -13.28
C ARG A 270 19.51 -16.83 -11.85
N PHE A 271 18.62 -17.48 -11.11
CA PHE A 271 18.95 -17.97 -9.77
C PHE A 271 18.70 -19.47 -9.62
N ARG A 272 19.38 -20.07 -8.64
CA ARG A 272 19.12 -21.44 -8.19
C ARG A 272 18.90 -21.48 -6.69
N VAL A 273 17.80 -22.12 -6.28
CA VAL A 273 17.51 -22.41 -4.87
C VAL A 273 18.52 -23.46 -4.35
N PRO A 274 19.18 -23.26 -3.19
CA PRO A 274 20.15 -24.20 -2.64
C PRO A 274 19.59 -25.62 -2.46
N GLN A 275 20.44 -26.64 -2.63
CA GLN A 275 20.02 -28.06 -2.52
C GLN A 275 19.52 -28.46 -1.12
N GLY A 276 19.93 -27.72 -0.08
CA GLY A 276 19.46 -27.94 1.30
C GLY A 276 18.41 -26.94 1.77
N TRP A 277 17.84 -26.12 0.88
CA TRP A 277 16.92 -25.06 1.28
C TRP A 277 15.61 -25.62 1.86
N ASN A 278 15.20 -25.09 3.01
CA ASN A 278 13.94 -25.48 3.65
C ASN A 278 13.30 -24.25 4.32
N HIS A 279 13.16 -23.17 3.56
CA HIS A 279 12.55 -21.93 4.05
C HIS A 279 11.70 -21.29 2.95
N VAL A 280 11.18 -20.09 3.16
CA VAL A 280 10.44 -19.31 2.17
C VAL A 280 11.28 -19.01 0.92
N GLY A 281 10.62 -18.79 -0.21
CA GLY A 281 11.30 -18.35 -1.43
C GLY A 281 11.77 -16.90 -1.30
N LEU A 282 12.95 -16.56 -1.83
CA LEU A 282 13.54 -15.22 -1.65
C LEU A 282 13.26 -14.27 -2.81
N LEU A 283 13.20 -14.79 -4.03
CA LEU A 283 13.02 -13.98 -5.25
C LEU A 283 11.70 -14.36 -5.92
N GLY A 284 10.85 -13.36 -6.15
CA GLY A 284 9.56 -13.55 -6.78
C GLY A 284 9.70 -13.76 -8.29
N VAL A 285 8.97 -14.73 -8.82
CA VAL A 285 8.88 -15.01 -10.26
C VAL A 285 7.45 -14.73 -10.71
N LYS A 286 7.32 -14.02 -11.82
CA LYS A 286 6.01 -13.71 -12.38
C LYS A 286 5.47 -14.94 -13.10
N HIS A 287 4.21 -15.30 -12.84
CA HIS A 287 3.55 -16.36 -13.59
C HIS A 287 3.40 -15.99 -15.07
N LEU A 288 3.49 -17.01 -15.93
CA LEU A 288 3.13 -16.88 -17.35
C LEU A 288 1.64 -16.54 -17.52
N ASP A 289 0.78 -17.12 -16.67
CA ASP A 289 -0.61 -16.67 -16.53
C ASP A 289 -0.68 -15.45 -15.61
N VAL A 290 -0.97 -14.29 -16.20
CA VAL A 290 -1.08 -13.00 -15.48
C VAL A 290 -2.11 -13.05 -14.35
N ARG A 291 -3.10 -13.94 -14.42
CA ARG A 291 -4.15 -14.09 -13.39
C ARG A 291 -3.63 -14.73 -12.11
N GLU A 292 -2.59 -15.56 -12.21
CA GLU A 292 -1.97 -16.25 -11.06
C GLU A 292 -0.94 -15.34 -10.35
N GLY A 293 -0.51 -14.25 -10.99
CA GLY A 293 0.30 -13.22 -10.34
C GLY A 293 1.78 -13.60 -10.20
N TRP A 294 2.25 -13.72 -8.95
CA TRP A 294 3.65 -13.98 -8.61
C TRP A 294 3.74 -15.20 -7.69
N PHE A 295 4.82 -15.98 -7.83
CA PHE A 295 5.16 -17.08 -6.92
C PHE A 295 6.60 -16.94 -6.43
N TYR A 296 6.89 -17.53 -5.27
CA TYR A 296 8.21 -17.50 -4.64
C TYR A 296 8.74 -18.94 -4.54
N PRO A 297 9.53 -19.41 -5.51
CA PRO A 297 10.03 -20.77 -5.51
C PRO A 297 10.96 -21.01 -4.32
N ASN A 298 10.75 -22.12 -3.63
CA ASN A 298 11.55 -22.54 -2.48
C ASN A 298 11.89 -24.04 -2.50
N ARG A 299 11.50 -24.77 -3.54
CA ARG A 299 11.94 -26.14 -3.74
C ARG A 299 13.45 -26.19 -3.97
N PRO A 300 14.21 -27.03 -3.23
CA PRO A 300 15.63 -27.22 -3.47
C PRO A 300 15.98 -27.49 -4.94
N GLY A 301 17.00 -26.80 -5.44
CA GLY A 301 17.51 -26.97 -6.79
C GLY A 301 16.66 -26.33 -7.89
N ALA A 302 15.51 -25.74 -7.60
CA ALA A 302 14.70 -25.00 -8.58
C ALA A 302 15.50 -23.85 -9.20
N VAL A 303 15.30 -23.62 -10.50
CA VAL A 303 16.01 -22.61 -11.29
C VAL A 303 15.01 -21.74 -12.03
N HIS A 304 15.16 -20.44 -11.91
CA HIS A 304 14.28 -19.46 -12.56
C HIS A 304 15.06 -18.22 -12.97
N ASP A 305 14.43 -17.42 -13.83
CA ASP A 305 14.89 -16.11 -14.25
C ASP A 305 13.93 -15.04 -13.70
N THR A 306 14.45 -13.95 -13.14
CA THR A 306 13.62 -12.84 -12.64
C THR A 306 14.38 -11.53 -12.59
N TRP A 307 13.64 -10.43 -12.50
CA TRP A 307 14.18 -9.11 -12.17
C TRP A 307 14.02 -8.84 -10.68
N ALA A 308 15.13 -8.50 -10.01
CA ALA A 308 15.14 -8.21 -8.58
C ALA A 308 15.90 -6.91 -8.26
N ASP A 309 15.51 -6.23 -7.19
CA ASP A 309 16.30 -5.12 -6.64
C ASP A 309 17.61 -5.65 -6.02
N GLY A 310 18.69 -4.87 -6.07
CA GLY A 310 19.97 -5.24 -5.47
C GLY A 310 19.86 -5.69 -4.01
N SER A 311 18.93 -5.12 -3.24
CA SER A 311 18.70 -5.54 -1.84
C SER A 311 18.14 -6.96 -1.71
N GLU A 312 17.31 -7.41 -2.66
CA GLU A 312 16.78 -8.78 -2.69
C GLU A 312 17.88 -9.76 -3.10
N ILE A 313 18.69 -9.39 -4.09
CA ILE A 313 19.87 -10.16 -4.50
C ILE A 313 20.85 -10.33 -3.34
N HIS A 314 21.09 -9.26 -2.56
CA HIS A 314 21.95 -9.34 -1.38
C HIS A 314 21.45 -10.35 -0.35
N VAL A 315 20.13 -10.36 -0.08
CA VAL A 315 19.53 -11.36 0.82
C VAL A 315 19.71 -12.77 0.27
N ALA A 316 19.47 -12.98 -1.03
CA ALA A 316 19.63 -14.28 -1.66
C ALA A 316 21.08 -14.81 -1.59
N LEU A 317 22.06 -13.98 -1.96
CA LEU A 317 23.48 -14.31 -1.87
C LEU A 317 23.90 -14.65 -0.43
N LYS A 318 23.45 -13.87 0.55
CA LYS A 318 23.74 -14.10 1.97
C LYS A 318 23.24 -15.46 2.47
N HIS A 319 22.19 -15.99 1.85
CA HIS A 319 21.60 -17.28 2.16
C HIS A 319 22.01 -18.39 1.19
N GLY A 320 23.10 -18.17 0.44
CA GLY A 320 23.76 -19.19 -0.39
C GLY A 320 23.03 -19.50 -1.70
N TRP A 321 22.06 -18.69 -2.11
CA TRP A 321 21.44 -18.84 -3.42
C TRP A 321 22.45 -18.51 -4.52
N GLU A 322 22.50 -19.32 -5.56
CA GLU A 322 23.34 -19.05 -6.73
C GLU A 322 22.65 -17.96 -7.57
N ILE A 323 23.34 -16.86 -7.84
CA ILE A 323 22.84 -15.74 -8.65
C ILE A 323 23.77 -15.53 -9.84
N ARG A 324 23.20 -15.49 -11.05
CA ARG A 324 23.91 -15.22 -12.30
C ARG A 324 23.22 -14.07 -13.04
N PRO A 325 23.76 -12.85 -13.00
CA PRO A 325 23.23 -11.73 -13.77
C PRO A 325 23.26 -12.00 -15.28
N HIS A 326 22.20 -11.60 -15.97
CA HIS A 326 22.14 -11.46 -17.43
C HIS A 326 22.40 -10.02 -17.84
N GLU A 327 21.85 -9.08 -17.09
CA GLU A 327 21.95 -7.64 -17.29
C GLU A 327 21.53 -6.89 -16.02
N ALA A 328 21.77 -5.57 -16.00
CA ALA A 328 21.29 -4.71 -14.93
C ALA A 328 20.87 -3.33 -15.45
N VAL A 329 20.00 -2.66 -14.70
CA VAL A 329 19.67 -1.25 -14.86
C VAL A 329 20.14 -0.51 -13.63
N VAL A 330 21.08 0.41 -13.78
CA VAL A 330 21.66 1.19 -12.69
C VAL A 330 21.08 2.60 -12.67
N PHE A 331 20.68 3.05 -11.49
CA PHE A 331 20.16 4.39 -11.25
C PHE A 331 21.23 5.31 -10.64
N ARG A 332 21.19 6.59 -11.01
CA ARG A 332 22.09 7.60 -10.45
C ARG A 332 21.76 7.85 -8.98
N LYS A 333 22.76 7.74 -8.10
CA LYS A 333 22.63 8.06 -6.68
C LYS A 333 22.28 9.54 -6.49
N ALA A 334 21.06 9.82 -6.00
CA ALA A 334 20.57 11.20 -5.84
C ALA A 334 19.84 11.46 -4.52
N LYS A 335 19.40 10.44 -3.79
CA LYS A 335 18.64 10.60 -2.53
C LYS A 335 17.31 11.40 -2.68
N PRO A 336 16.51 11.15 -3.73
CA PRO A 336 15.35 11.98 -4.09
C PRO A 336 14.18 11.91 -3.08
N LEU A 337 14.15 10.90 -2.21
CA LEU A 337 13.08 10.68 -1.23
C LEU A 337 13.52 10.96 0.23
N ASP A 338 14.78 11.29 0.49
CA ASP A 338 15.30 11.39 1.86
C ASP A 338 14.55 12.45 2.68
N THR A 339 14.45 13.69 2.18
CA THR A 339 13.75 14.77 2.88
C THR A 339 12.25 14.48 3.02
N PHE A 340 11.63 13.87 2.01
CA PHE A 340 10.21 13.49 2.06
C PHE A 340 9.95 12.42 3.14
N THR A 341 10.74 11.35 3.15
CA THR A 341 10.61 10.25 4.12
C THR A 341 10.94 10.72 5.54
N GLU A 342 11.94 11.59 5.71
CA GLU A 342 12.25 12.23 6.99
C GLU A 342 11.10 13.10 7.51
N ARG A 343 10.54 13.98 6.66
CA ARG A 343 9.37 14.82 7.01
C ARG A 343 8.20 13.96 7.47
N MET A 344 7.89 12.90 6.72
CA MET A 344 6.81 11.96 7.07
C MET A 344 7.10 11.19 8.36
N THR A 345 8.35 10.82 8.61
CA THR A 345 8.78 10.12 9.83
C THR A 345 8.64 11.03 11.05
N ARG A 346 9.15 12.26 10.98
CA ARG A 346 9.00 13.27 12.04
C ARG A 346 7.54 13.64 12.30
N ALA A 347 6.73 13.76 11.24
CA ALA A 347 5.28 13.99 11.36
C ALA A 347 4.61 12.87 12.15
N ARG A 348 4.98 11.61 11.88
CA ARG A 348 4.48 10.45 12.60
C ARG A 348 4.92 10.44 14.07
N GLU A 349 6.19 10.67 14.33
CA GLU A 349 6.76 10.71 15.70
C GLU A 349 6.08 11.77 16.56
N ARG A 350 5.85 12.97 16.01
CA ARG A 350 5.12 14.05 16.70
C ARG A 350 3.72 13.62 17.15
N VAL A 351 2.99 12.86 16.33
CA VAL A 351 1.66 12.34 16.69
C VAL A 351 1.76 11.30 17.80
N GLN A 352 2.82 10.47 17.79
CA GLN A 352 3.02 9.46 18.82
C GLN A 352 3.34 10.06 20.18
N LEU A 353 4.05 11.19 20.21
CA LEU A 353 4.42 11.92 21.45
C LEU A 353 3.28 12.77 22.04
N GLN A 354 2.11 12.84 21.39
CA GLN A 354 0.96 13.59 21.89
C GLN A 354 0.06 12.71 22.77
N ASP A 355 0.37 12.66 24.07
CA ASP A 355 -0.34 11.80 25.02
C ASP A 355 -1.81 12.19 25.25
N GLU A 356 -2.12 13.49 25.18
CA GLU A 356 -3.48 14.02 25.36
C GLU A 356 -4.40 13.76 24.16
N MET A 357 -3.86 13.32 23.02
CA MET A 357 -4.68 13.02 21.84
C MET A 357 -5.52 11.76 22.06
N HIS A 358 -6.84 11.89 21.93
CA HIS A 358 -7.79 10.78 22.01
C HIS A 358 -7.35 9.58 21.14
N PRO A 359 -7.38 8.33 21.65
CA PRO A 359 -6.83 7.16 20.94
C PRO A 359 -7.38 6.95 19.52
N ASP A 360 -8.68 7.12 19.30
CA ASP A 360 -9.29 6.98 17.96
C ASP A 360 -8.81 8.04 16.98
N LEU A 361 -8.64 9.28 17.45
CA LEU A 361 -8.11 10.38 16.64
C LEU A 361 -6.64 10.11 16.30
N ARG A 362 -5.84 9.67 17.28
CA ARG A 362 -4.44 9.26 17.07
C ARG A 362 -4.33 8.16 16.03
N ARG A 363 -5.16 7.12 16.14
CA ARG A 363 -5.22 6.02 15.16
C ARG A 363 -5.55 6.53 13.76
N ALA A 364 -6.56 7.39 13.62
CA ALA A 364 -6.97 7.97 12.34
C ALA A 364 -5.86 8.81 11.70
N VAL A 365 -5.24 9.71 12.47
CA VAL A 365 -4.14 10.57 11.97
C VAL A 365 -2.93 9.73 11.57
N LEU A 366 -2.55 8.74 12.38
CA LEU A 366 -1.45 7.82 12.03
C LEU A 366 -1.77 6.98 10.77
N ALA A 367 -3.03 6.60 10.56
CA ALA A 367 -3.49 5.95 9.33
C ALA A 367 -3.40 6.89 8.13
N ALA A 368 -3.78 8.16 8.27
CA ALA A 368 -3.63 9.16 7.20
C ALA A 368 -2.18 9.35 6.78
N LEU A 369 -1.26 9.46 7.74
CA LEU A 369 0.18 9.53 7.44
C LEU A 369 0.69 8.25 6.76
N ARG A 370 0.20 7.07 7.17
CA ARG A 370 0.49 5.78 6.51
C ARG A 370 0.01 5.80 5.06
N ASN A 371 -1.23 6.20 4.82
CA ASN A 371 -1.85 6.21 3.49
C ASN A 371 -1.20 7.25 2.57
N ILE A 372 -0.83 8.42 3.08
CA ILE A 372 -0.07 9.43 2.31
C ILE A 372 1.24 8.82 1.82
N MET A 373 2.01 8.16 2.69
CA MET A 373 3.26 7.52 2.31
C MET A 373 3.04 6.41 1.29
N LEU A 374 2.18 5.44 1.61
CA LEU A 374 1.94 4.25 0.80
C LEU A 374 1.49 4.61 -0.62
N HIS A 375 0.47 5.47 -0.72
CA HIS A 375 -0.12 5.81 -2.01
C HIS A 375 0.75 6.76 -2.83
N SER A 376 1.66 7.52 -2.20
CA SER A 376 2.63 8.33 -2.95
C SER A 376 3.68 7.47 -3.64
N ILE A 377 4.17 6.42 -2.97
CA ILE A 377 5.06 5.45 -3.60
C ILE A 377 4.36 4.75 -4.77
N GLY A 378 3.10 4.35 -4.58
CA GLY A 378 2.28 3.81 -5.68
C GLY A 378 2.09 4.79 -6.84
N ALA A 379 1.93 6.08 -6.54
CA ALA A 379 1.72 7.11 -7.55
C ALA A 379 2.97 7.38 -8.42
N PHE A 380 4.19 7.18 -7.91
CA PHE A 380 5.39 7.28 -8.74
C PHE A 380 5.42 6.25 -9.87
N ALA A 381 4.80 5.08 -9.66
CA ALA A 381 4.62 4.05 -10.68
C ALA A 381 3.30 4.20 -11.46
N ALA A 382 2.51 5.25 -11.26
CA ALA A 382 1.28 5.45 -12.01
C ALA A 382 1.52 6.45 -13.14
N ALA A 383 1.56 5.98 -14.40
CA ALA A 383 1.52 6.86 -15.58
C ALA A 383 0.20 7.66 -15.70
N GLY A 384 -0.78 7.32 -14.84
CA GLY A 384 -2.06 8.00 -14.64
C GLY A 384 -3.10 6.99 -14.13
N ARG A 385 -4.34 7.45 -13.91
CA ARG A 385 -5.44 6.58 -13.43
C ARG A 385 -6.47 6.41 -14.55
N ASP A 386 -6.62 5.18 -15.02
CA ASP A 386 -7.65 4.82 -15.99
C ASP A 386 -9.05 5.22 -15.48
N GLU A 387 -9.87 5.77 -16.37
CA GLU A 387 -11.25 6.14 -16.07
C GLU A 387 -12.14 4.90 -16.21
N THR A 388 -12.98 4.60 -15.21
CA THR A 388 -13.99 3.54 -15.33
C THR A 388 -15.30 4.15 -15.83
N ARG A 389 -15.75 3.71 -17.01
CA ARG A 389 -17.01 4.14 -17.64
C ARG A 389 -18.01 3.01 -17.65
N VAL A 390 -19.28 3.38 -17.73
CA VAL A 390 -20.39 2.44 -17.81
C VAL A 390 -21.26 2.72 -19.04
N ALA A 391 -21.81 1.66 -19.61
CA ALA A 391 -22.69 1.67 -20.76
C ALA A 391 -23.91 0.77 -20.48
N ALA A 392 -25.07 1.14 -21.01
CA ALA A 392 -26.30 0.37 -20.84
C ALA A 392 -26.38 -0.79 -21.85
N SER A 393 -25.89 -0.57 -23.08
CA SER A 393 -25.75 -1.56 -24.14
C SER A 393 -24.27 -1.82 -24.45
N PRO A 394 -23.87 -3.05 -24.88
CA PRO A 394 -22.52 -3.27 -25.38
C PRO A 394 -22.23 -2.44 -26.64
N ASP A 395 -23.26 -2.05 -27.39
CA ASP A 395 -23.11 -1.20 -28.57
C ASP A 395 -22.69 0.24 -28.23
N ASP A 396 -23.04 0.72 -27.02
CA ASP A 396 -22.65 2.04 -26.52
C ASP A 396 -21.17 2.10 -26.09
N VAL A 397 -20.47 0.95 -26.05
CA VAL A 397 -19.05 0.89 -25.73
C VAL A 397 -18.23 1.13 -27.00
N PRO A 398 -17.24 2.06 -27.00
CA PRO A 398 -16.36 2.27 -28.14
C PRO A 398 -15.65 0.98 -28.57
N PRO A 399 -15.54 0.68 -29.89
CA PRO A 399 -15.01 -0.60 -30.40
C PRO A 399 -13.67 -1.02 -29.80
N GLU A 400 -12.75 -0.08 -29.60
CA GLU A 400 -11.42 -0.28 -29.05
C GLU A 400 -11.40 -0.79 -27.59
N TYR A 401 -12.51 -0.61 -26.85
CA TYR A 401 -12.64 -1.07 -25.46
C TYR A 401 -13.56 -2.27 -25.30
N ARG A 402 -14.30 -2.69 -26.34
CA ARG A 402 -15.24 -3.81 -26.28
C ARG A 402 -14.60 -5.13 -25.88
N ALA A 403 -13.36 -5.39 -26.31
CA ALA A 403 -12.64 -6.63 -25.96
C ALA A 403 -12.29 -6.74 -24.46
N LYS A 404 -12.28 -5.61 -23.74
CA LYS A 404 -11.89 -5.53 -22.32
C LYS A 404 -13.05 -5.14 -21.40
N MET A 405 -14.28 -5.08 -21.92
CA MET A 405 -15.45 -4.72 -21.12
C MET A 405 -15.88 -5.89 -20.23
N LEU A 406 -16.41 -5.56 -19.05
CA LEU A 406 -16.94 -6.53 -18.08
C LEU A 406 -18.41 -6.21 -17.81
N ARG A 407 -19.24 -7.24 -17.66
CA ARG A 407 -20.65 -7.05 -17.28
C ARG A 407 -20.77 -7.00 -15.76
N GLN A 408 -21.42 -5.96 -15.23
CA GLN A 408 -21.78 -5.86 -13.80
C GLN A 408 -23.28 -5.56 -13.68
N GLY A 409 -24.07 -6.58 -13.35
CA GLY A 409 -25.53 -6.53 -13.42
C GLY A 409 -26.01 -6.25 -14.86
N ASN A 410 -26.79 -5.17 -15.02
CA ASN A 410 -27.33 -4.73 -16.31
C ASN A 410 -26.44 -3.69 -17.02
N LEU A 411 -25.23 -3.41 -16.52
CA LEU A 411 -24.31 -2.44 -17.12
C LEU A 411 -23.06 -3.13 -17.65
N TRP A 412 -22.50 -2.53 -18.70
CA TRP A 412 -21.19 -2.84 -19.24
C TRP A 412 -20.17 -1.84 -18.72
N ILE A 413 -19.09 -2.32 -18.14
CA ILE A 413 -18.03 -1.52 -17.55
C ILE A 413 -16.80 -1.62 -18.44
N TYR A 414 -16.23 -0.49 -18.83
CA TYR A 414 -15.00 -0.43 -19.61
C TYR A 414 -14.05 0.63 -19.06
N ARG A 415 -12.76 0.52 -19.40
CA ARG A 415 -11.69 1.42 -18.91
C ARG A 415 -11.12 2.22 -20.06
N ILE A 416 -11.01 3.54 -19.86
CA ILE A 416 -10.32 4.43 -20.78
C ILE A 416 -8.93 4.71 -20.20
N PRO A 417 -7.84 4.29 -20.88
CA PRO A 417 -6.49 4.55 -20.43
C PRO A 417 -6.22 6.05 -20.27
N SER A 418 -5.61 6.45 -19.16
CA SER A 418 -5.22 7.84 -18.98
C SER A 418 -4.10 8.23 -19.96
N ARG A 419 -4.19 9.43 -20.57
CA ARG A 419 -3.08 10.01 -21.34
C ARG A 419 -2.23 10.89 -20.42
N PRO A 420 -0.93 10.58 -20.19
CA PRO A 420 -0.07 11.37 -19.32
C PRO A 420 0.17 12.75 -19.93
N ASN A 421 -0.18 13.82 -19.20
CA ASN A 421 0.23 15.18 -19.54
C ASN A 421 1.59 15.52 -18.89
N ASP A 422 2.21 16.64 -19.28
CA ASP A 422 3.53 17.07 -18.79
C ASP A 422 3.61 17.09 -17.26
N ARG A 423 2.53 17.50 -16.60
CA ARG A 423 2.46 17.49 -15.13
C ARG A 423 2.55 16.06 -14.61
N THR A 424 1.69 15.15 -15.07
CA THR A 424 1.71 13.74 -14.62
C THR A 424 3.06 13.09 -14.92
N ARG A 425 3.69 13.41 -16.06
CA ARG A 425 5.03 12.93 -16.42
C ARG A 425 6.10 13.38 -15.41
N SER A 426 6.05 14.62 -14.91
CA SER A 426 7.02 15.10 -13.90
C SER A 426 6.93 14.41 -12.53
N PHE A 427 5.86 13.65 -12.28
CA PHE A 427 5.70 12.82 -11.07
C PHE A 427 5.91 11.33 -11.33
N TYR A 428 6.13 10.95 -12.59
CA TYR A 428 6.24 9.56 -12.99
C TYR A 428 7.69 9.10 -12.90
N HIS A 429 7.97 8.31 -11.86
CA HIS A 429 9.28 7.79 -11.50
C HIS A 429 9.17 6.33 -11.01
N PRO A 430 8.84 5.39 -11.90
CA PRO A 430 8.62 3.99 -11.52
C PRO A 430 9.85 3.36 -10.85
N GLU A 431 11.06 3.85 -11.12
CA GLU A 431 12.31 3.43 -10.48
C GLU A 431 12.35 3.72 -8.97
N LEU A 432 11.69 4.78 -8.50
CA LEU A 432 11.60 5.08 -7.07
C LEU A 432 10.70 4.08 -6.36
N ALA A 433 9.55 3.77 -6.96
CA ALA A 433 8.62 2.80 -6.43
C ALA A 433 9.23 1.39 -6.39
N ALA A 434 9.85 0.96 -7.48
CA ALA A 434 10.47 -0.36 -7.59
C ALA A 434 11.57 -0.58 -6.54
N GLN A 435 12.45 0.40 -6.31
CA GLN A 435 13.48 0.31 -5.26
C GLN A 435 12.86 0.25 -3.85
N VAL A 436 11.81 1.04 -3.57
CA VAL A 436 11.12 0.97 -2.27
C VAL A 436 10.50 -0.40 -2.05
N TRP A 437 9.83 -0.96 -3.05
CA TRP A 437 9.17 -2.26 -2.97
C TRP A 437 10.19 -3.40 -2.81
N GLY A 438 11.25 -3.42 -3.61
CA GLY A 438 12.33 -4.42 -3.50
C GLY A 438 13.00 -4.39 -2.13
N ARG A 439 13.35 -3.20 -1.64
CA ARG A 439 13.93 -3.04 -0.30
C ARG A 439 12.97 -3.43 0.82
N ALA A 440 11.67 -3.17 0.68
CA ALA A 440 10.67 -3.61 1.65
C ALA A 440 10.57 -5.15 1.69
N ARG A 441 10.59 -5.82 0.53
CA ARG A 441 10.62 -7.28 0.44
C ARG A 441 11.89 -7.88 1.05
N ALA A 442 13.06 -7.31 0.75
CA ALA A 442 14.30 -7.71 1.40
C ALA A 442 14.25 -7.53 2.93
N ARG A 443 13.65 -6.43 3.39
CA ARG A 443 13.54 -6.09 4.82
C ARG A 443 12.60 -7.02 5.60
N VAL A 444 11.49 -7.47 5.00
CA VAL A 444 10.58 -8.43 5.66
C VAL A 444 11.20 -9.83 5.75
N LEU A 445 12.08 -10.18 4.80
CA LEU A 445 12.83 -11.44 4.81
C LEU A 445 13.96 -11.42 5.84
N HIS A 446 14.82 -10.40 5.80
CA HIS A 446 16.02 -10.32 6.64
C HIS A 446 16.38 -8.87 6.97
N GLY A 447 15.69 -8.33 7.97
CA GLY A 447 15.80 -6.95 8.40
C GLY A 447 16.71 -6.77 9.62
N PRO A 448 16.96 -5.51 10.01
CA PRO A 448 17.69 -5.16 11.20
C PRO A 448 16.72 -5.01 12.38
N SER A 449 17.20 -5.21 13.60
CA SER A 449 16.51 -4.83 14.86
C SER A 449 17.47 -4.03 15.76
N SER A 450 17.13 -3.79 17.02
CA SER A 450 18.09 -3.26 18.02
C SER A 450 19.24 -4.22 18.28
N LEU A 451 19.05 -5.52 18.02
CA LEU A 451 20.04 -6.58 18.19
C LEU A 451 21.12 -6.60 17.09
N GLY A 452 20.97 -5.79 16.03
CA GLY A 452 21.94 -5.70 14.95
C GLY A 452 21.30 -5.67 13.56
N GLY A 453 22.16 -5.80 12.54
CA GLY A 453 21.72 -6.03 11.17
C GLY A 453 21.38 -7.50 10.98
N TYR A 454 20.33 -7.81 10.20
CA TYR A 454 19.97 -9.18 9.84
C TYR A 454 19.57 -10.03 11.04
N THR A 455 18.78 -9.46 11.94
CA THR A 455 18.34 -10.07 13.21
C THR A 455 16.81 -10.17 13.32
N SER A 456 16.07 -9.68 12.32
CA SER A 456 14.61 -9.77 12.24
C SER A 456 14.17 -10.25 10.85
N GLY A 457 12.92 -10.71 10.76
CA GLY A 457 12.29 -11.10 9.50
C GLY A 457 11.95 -12.58 9.41
N ALA A 458 11.40 -12.99 8.27
CA ALA A 458 10.97 -14.36 8.02
C ALA A 458 12.12 -15.37 8.16
N LEU A 459 13.33 -15.00 7.71
CA LEU A 459 14.49 -15.90 7.72
C LEU A 459 15.14 -16.07 9.10
N THR A 460 14.67 -15.34 10.12
CA THR A 460 15.15 -15.45 11.50
C THR A 460 14.20 -16.22 12.40
N VAL A 461 13.10 -16.76 11.84
CA VAL A 461 12.19 -17.68 12.54
C VAL A 461 12.36 -19.11 12.02
N ASP A 462 11.99 -20.08 12.86
CA ASP A 462 11.91 -21.48 12.46
C ASP A 462 10.91 -21.62 11.30
N PRO A 463 11.31 -22.20 10.15
CA PRO A 463 10.43 -22.33 8.98
C PRO A 463 9.13 -23.07 9.30
N SER A 464 9.15 -24.06 10.18
CA SER A 464 7.96 -24.83 10.60
C SER A 464 6.94 -24.00 11.39
N THR A 465 7.31 -22.78 11.76
CA THR A 465 6.42 -21.84 12.46
C THR A 465 5.87 -20.75 11.55
N LEU A 466 6.38 -20.59 10.34
CA LEU A 466 6.01 -19.49 9.46
C LEU A 466 4.75 -19.84 8.66
N ILE A 467 3.66 -19.14 8.96
CA ILE A 467 2.35 -19.31 8.28
C ILE A 467 2.35 -18.60 6.93
N GLY A 468 3.06 -17.48 6.81
CA GLY A 468 3.17 -16.73 5.55
C GLY A 468 3.62 -15.28 5.72
N ILE A 469 3.70 -14.61 4.57
CA ILE A 469 4.12 -13.21 4.42
C ILE A 469 2.99 -12.46 3.70
N GLN A 470 2.66 -11.26 4.17
CA GLN A 470 1.74 -10.35 3.47
C GLN A 470 2.31 -8.94 3.45
N GLY A 471 2.98 -8.59 2.36
CA GLY A 471 3.63 -7.29 2.22
C GLY A 471 4.82 -7.14 3.16
N ASP A 472 4.71 -6.23 4.13
CA ASP A 472 5.71 -5.98 5.17
C ASP A 472 5.39 -6.68 6.49
N ALA A 473 4.52 -7.69 6.48
CA ALA A 473 4.11 -8.45 7.65
C ALA A 473 4.39 -9.95 7.52
N ILE A 474 4.64 -10.59 8.66
CA ILE A 474 4.77 -12.05 8.80
C ILE A 474 3.82 -12.58 9.87
N TYR A 475 3.41 -13.83 9.69
CA TYR A 475 2.53 -14.55 10.61
C TYR A 475 3.20 -15.83 11.09
N THR A 476 3.24 -16.07 12.39
CA THR A 476 3.93 -17.23 12.95
C THR A 476 3.11 -17.96 14.00
N THR A 477 3.38 -19.26 14.17
CA THR A 477 2.78 -20.13 15.19
C THR A 477 3.51 -20.09 16.54
N LYS A 478 4.57 -19.29 16.64
CA LYS A 478 5.34 -18.97 17.85
C LYS A 478 5.67 -17.50 17.88
N LEU A 479 5.71 -16.90 19.06
CA LEU A 479 6.17 -15.53 19.26
C LEU A 479 7.67 -15.36 18.92
N PRO A 480 8.04 -14.55 17.91
CA PRO A 480 9.44 -14.23 17.65
C PRO A 480 9.96 -13.27 18.72
N ALA A 481 10.93 -13.69 19.54
CA ALA A 481 11.44 -12.87 20.66
C ALA A 481 11.94 -11.48 20.21
N TRP A 482 12.64 -11.41 19.08
CA TRP A 482 13.15 -10.15 18.51
C TRP A 482 12.04 -9.14 18.15
N SER A 483 10.78 -9.57 18.04
CA SER A 483 9.64 -8.68 17.74
C SER A 483 9.09 -7.95 18.96
N LEU A 484 9.54 -8.33 20.17
CA LEU A 484 9.22 -7.68 21.43
C LEU A 484 10.05 -6.40 21.64
N PRO A 485 9.59 -5.47 22.50
CA PRO A 485 10.38 -4.30 22.90
C PRO A 485 11.78 -4.69 23.40
N ASP A 486 12.78 -3.87 23.07
CA ASP A 486 14.19 -4.10 23.40
C ASP A 486 14.52 -4.21 24.90
N ARG A 487 13.63 -3.74 25.78
CA ARG A 487 13.71 -3.94 27.23
C ARG A 487 13.51 -5.39 27.69
N PHE A 488 12.95 -6.27 26.86
CA PHE A 488 12.76 -7.68 27.17
C PHE A 488 13.94 -8.52 26.67
N ILE A 489 14.21 -9.65 27.32
CA ILE A 489 15.29 -10.55 26.91
C ILE A 489 15.06 -11.04 25.47
N GLY A 490 16.05 -10.82 24.61
CA GLY A 490 15.96 -11.14 23.18
C GLY A 490 15.03 -10.23 22.37
N GLY A 491 14.48 -9.18 22.98
CA GLY A 491 13.67 -8.15 22.34
C GLY A 491 14.50 -7.29 21.39
N GLY A 492 13.91 -6.94 20.24
CA GLY A 492 14.59 -6.23 19.16
C GLY A 492 13.89 -4.94 18.70
N ASP A 493 12.71 -4.64 19.24
CA ASP A 493 11.91 -3.48 18.81
C ASP A 493 12.32 -2.21 19.57
N ASP A 494 13.08 -1.34 18.90
CA ASP A 494 13.53 -0.03 19.39
C ASP A 494 12.61 1.14 18.98
N GLY A 495 11.42 0.84 18.46
CA GLY A 495 10.47 1.87 18.05
C GLY A 495 10.79 2.54 16.71
N LYS A 496 11.92 2.25 16.05
CA LYS A 496 12.32 2.95 14.82
C LYS A 496 11.48 2.55 13.60
N THR A 497 11.36 3.50 12.68
CA THR A 497 10.76 3.31 11.35
C THR A 497 11.59 2.33 10.51
N GLY A 498 10.92 1.51 9.68
CA GLY A 498 11.54 0.45 8.87
C GLY A 498 11.86 -0.84 9.63
N ARG A 499 11.42 -0.96 10.88
CA ARG A 499 11.62 -2.15 11.73
C ARG A 499 10.34 -2.98 11.81
N LEU A 500 10.49 -4.30 11.86
CA LEU A 500 9.38 -5.21 12.15
C LEU A 500 9.08 -5.17 13.65
N ARG A 501 7.79 -5.20 14.02
CA ARG A 501 7.33 -5.19 15.41
C ARG A 501 6.12 -6.09 15.59
N LEU A 502 5.92 -6.62 16.79
CA LEU A 502 4.69 -7.30 17.14
C LEU A 502 3.49 -6.33 17.09
N GLN A 503 2.39 -6.74 16.46
CA GLN A 503 1.14 -5.97 16.39
C GLN A 503 -0.04 -6.70 17.01
N GLY A 504 -0.02 -8.03 17.01
CA GLY A 504 -1.07 -8.82 17.64
C GLY A 504 -0.54 -10.18 18.06
N TYR A 505 -1.04 -10.67 19.18
CA TYR A 505 -0.68 -11.98 19.70
C TYR A 505 -1.89 -12.71 20.28
N LEU A 506 -1.98 -14.00 19.97
CA LEU A 506 -2.94 -14.91 20.57
C LEU A 506 -2.21 -16.10 21.14
N ASN A 507 -2.63 -16.54 22.32
CA ASN A 507 -2.19 -17.77 22.93
C ASN A 507 -3.44 -18.54 23.41
N GLY A 508 -3.55 -19.80 22.98
CA GLY A 508 -4.72 -20.64 23.16
C GLY A 508 -4.64 -21.91 22.30
N SER A 509 -5.75 -22.36 21.74
CA SER A 509 -5.79 -23.50 20.82
C SER A 509 -6.55 -23.11 19.57
N PHE A 510 -5.85 -23.05 18.44
CA PHE A 510 -6.42 -22.61 17.17
C PHE A 510 -6.20 -23.68 16.11
N ILE A 511 -7.10 -23.77 15.14
CA ILE A 511 -6.89 -24.61 13.96
C ILE A 511 -5.81 -23.93 13.10
N THR A 512 -4.88 -24.72 12.57
CA THR A 512 -3.87 -24.23 11.63
C THR A 512 -4.56 -23.64 10.40
N PRO A 513 -4.29 -22.38 10.02
CA PRO A 513 -5.05 -21.71 8.97
C PRO A 513 -4.62 -22.21 7.59
N GLU A 514 -5.42 -23.06 6.96
CA GLU A 514 -5.20 -23.61 5.60
C GLU A 514 -5.58 -22.62 4.48
N THR A 515 -6.27 -21.54 4.86
CA THR A 515 -6.77 -20.52 3.93
C THR A 515 -6.38 -19.11 4.38
N LEU A 516 -6.26 -18.18 3.42
CA LEU A 516 -6.07 -16.76 3.71
C LEU A 516 -7.20 -16.22 4.60
N ARG A 517 -8.44 -16.64 4.36
CA ARG A 517 -9.60 -16.21 5.17
C ARG A 517 -9.46 -16.62 6.64
N GLN A 518 -9.00 -17.84 6.91
CA GLN A 518 -8.76 -18.30 8.29
C GLN A 518 -7.60 -17.53 8.94
N ARG A 519 -6.50 -17.32 8.20
CA ARG A 519 -5.36 -16.52 8.67
C ARG A 519 -5.79 -15.08 8.98
N ASP A 520 -6.56 -14.45 8.11
CA ASP A 520 -7.02 -13.07 8.26
C ASP A 520 -8.01 -12.93 9.43
N ALA A 521 -8.82 -13.97 9.70
CA ALA A 521 -9.65 -14.03 10.89
C ALA A 521 -8.82 -14.11 12.19
N LEU A 522 -7.71 -14.88 12.19
CA LEU A 522 -6.77 -14.92 13.30
C LEU A 522 -6.04 -13.58 13.46
N LYS A 523 -5.56 -12.97 12.37
CA LYS A 523 -4.98 -11.61 12.36
C LYS A 523 -5.91 -10.60 13.02
N ALA A 524 -7.17 -10.52 12.57
CA ALA A 524 -8.13 -9.57 13.11
C ALA A 524 -8.42 -9.80 14.61
N ARG A 525 -8.38 -11.06 15.07
CA ARG A 525 -8.49 -11.40 16.50
C ARG A 525 -7.24 -10.96 17.27
N ALA A 526 -6.05 -11.21 16.73
CA ALA A 526 -4.77 -10.86 17.34
C ALA A 526 -4.60 -9.33 17.45
N GLU A 527 -4.98 -8.58 16.42
CA GLU A 527 -4.97 -7.11 16.43
C GLU A 527 -5.89 -6.54 17.52
N ARG A 528 -7.09 -7.13 17.71
CA ARG A 528 -7.99 -6.72 18.80
C ARG A 528 -7.46 -7.07 20.18
N ALA A 529 -6.76 -8.20 20.31
CA ALA A 529 -6.14 -8.61 21.57
C ALA A 529 -4.91 -7.76 21.91
N GLY A 530 -4.25 -7.18 20.90
CA GLY A 530 -3.01 -6.43 21.06
C GLY A 530 -1.84 -7.33 21.48
N ILE A 531 -0.91 -6.78 22.26
CA ILE A 531 0.35 -7.45 22.62
C ILE A 531 0.50 -7.74 24.12
N ALA A 532 -0.45 -7.33 24.97
CA ALA A 532 -0.31 -7.40 26.43
C ALA A 532 0.08 -8.81 26.92
N LYS A 533 -0.64 -9.84 26.45
CA LYS A 533 -0.37 -11.24 26.80
C LYS A 533 1.03 -11.72 26.36
N ALA A 534 1.59 -11.17 25.29
CA ALA A 534 2.96 -11.49 24.88
C ALA A 534 3.99 -10.88 25.83
N LEU A 535 3.70 -9.68 26.36
CA LEU A 535 4.55 -8.99 27.33
C LEU A 535 4.55 -9.73 28.68
N GLU A 536 3.37 -10.11 29.17
CA GLU A 536 3.22 -10.92 30.39
C GLU A 536 4.06 -12.21 30.31
N GLN A 537 3.98 -12.94 29.19
CA GLN A 537 4.77 -14.14 28.96
C GLN A 537 6.27 -13.92 28.85
N ALA A 538 6.70 -12.71 28.47
CA ALA A 538 8.11 -12.35 28.41
C ALA A 538 8.63 -11.98 29.81
N GLU A 539 7.81 -11.33 30.64
CA GLU A 539 8.12 -11.01 32.04
C GLU A 539 8.26 -12.26 32.90
N GLU A 540 7.44 -13.29 32.69
CA GLU A 540 7.54 -14.57 33.40
C GLU A 540 8.82 -15.36 33.07
N LYS A 541 9.48 -15.06 31.95
CA LYS A 541 10.67 -15.77 31.46
C LYS A 541 11.98 -15.03 31.71
N GLY A 542 11.92 -13.75 32.10
CA GLY A 542 13.07 -12.92 32.45
C GLY A 542 13.26 -12.86 33.95
#